data_AF-A0A5E4EZG4-F1
#
_entry.id   AF-A0A5E4EZG4-F1
#
_cell.length_a   1.000
_cell.length_b   1.000
_cell.length_c   1.000
_cell.angle_alpha   90.00
_cell.angle_beta   90.00
_cell.angle_gamma   90.00
#
_symmetry.space_group_name_H-M   'P 1'
#
loop_
_entity.id
_entity.type
_entity.pdbx_description
1 polymer ?
#
loop_
_entity_poly.entity_id
_entity_poly.type
_entity_poly.pdbx_seq_one_letter_code
_entity_poly.pdbx_strand_id
1 'polypeptide(L)'
;MDLVGFPRNSSISSGSRCLFICFSRSVNSRDIEEYPERHLGNRSDSISGQILADGAATVGGELALGKNVLVAYMPWEGYNSEDAVLISERLVYGDIYTSFHIRKYEIQTHVTSNGPERITNEIPHLEAHLLRNLDKNGIVRLGSWVKTGDILVGKLTPQMAKESSYAPEDRLLRAILGIQVSTSKETCLKLPIGGRGRVIDVRWIQKKGGSSYNPETIRVYISQKREIKVGDKVAGRHGNKGIVSKILPRQELYEASKQTANNPGI
;
A
#
# COMPACT_ATOMS: atom_id res chain seq x y z
N MET A 1 -0.73 10.40 -14.20
CA MET A 1 -1.54 11.10 -13.20
C MET A 1 -0.61 11.55 -12.10
N ASP A 2 -0.28 12.84 -12.09
CA ASP A 2 0.55 13.45 -11.06
C ASP A 2 -0.24 13.50 -9.74
N LEU A 3 0.28 12.80 -8.72
CA LEU A 3 -0.30 12.79 -7.39
C LEU A 3 0.00 14.13 -6.72
N VAL A 4 -0.99 15.02 -6.71
CA VAL A 4 -0.92 16.31 -6.01
C VAL A 4 -0.81 16.04 -4.51
N GLY A 5 0.27 16.56 -3.89
CA GLY A 5 0.61 16.31 -2.50
C GLY A 5 -0.43 16.81 -1.49
N PHE A 6 -0.44 16.21 -0.31
CA PHE A 6 -1.23 16.62 0.85
C PHE A 6 -1.05 18.12 1.13
N PRO A 7 -2.12 18.93 1.19
CA PRO A 7 -2.00 20.31 1.63
C PRO A 7 -1.61 20.30 3.12
N ARG A 8 -0.39 20.75 3.42
CA ARG A 8 0.01 21.14 4.78
C ARG A 8 -0.66 22.47 5.09
N ASN A 9 -1.44 22.50 6.18
CA ASN A 9 -2.04 23.67 6.84
C ASN A 9 -1.69 25.04 6.22
N SER A 10 -2.52 25.52 5.30
CA SER A 10 -2.54 26.92 4.89
C SER A 10 -3.67 27.64 5.63
N SER A 11 -3.32 28.75 6.29
CA SER A 11 -4.19 29.67 7.04
C SER A 11 -5.57 29.90 6.41
N ILE A 12 -6.61 29.69 7.22
CA ILE A 12 -8.03 29.75 6.83
C ILE A 12 -8.52 31.20 6.91
N SER A 13 -8.80 31.81 5.76
CA SER A 13 -9.56 33.07 5.66
C SER A 13 -11.05 32.76 5.50
N SER A 14 -11.91 33.58 6.11
CA SER A 14 -13.36 33.48 6.22
C SER A 14 -14.12 33.36 4.88
N GLY A 15 -14.28 32.13 4.40
CA GLY A 15 -15.26 31.73 3.41
C GLY A 15 -15.51 30.23 3.60
N SER A 16 -16.75 29.78 3.43
CA SER A 16 -17.14 28.37 3.58
C SER A 16 -16.36 27.50 2.58
N ARG A 17 -15.18 27.03 2.97
CA ARG A 17 -14.32 26.15 2.19
C ARG A 17 -14.55 24.71 2.65
N CYS A 18 -15.01 23.86 1.74
CA CYS A 18 -14.99 22.41 1.94
C CYS A 18 -13.55 21.90 1.76
N LEU A 19 -13.04 21.13 2.73
CA LEU A 19 -11.77 20.43 2.63
C LEU A 19 -12.06 19.01 2.16
N PHE A 20 -11.59 18.64 0.97
CA PHE A 20 -11.74 17.28 0.45
C PHE A 20 -10.65 16.35 0.98
N ILE A 21 -11.03 15.12 1.29
CA ILE A 21 -10.12 14.08 1.76
C ILE A 21 -9.41 13.44 0.55
N CYS A 22 -8.16 13.84 0.30
CA CYS A 22 -7.27 13.13 -0.62
C CYS A 22 -6.48 12.05 0.13
N PHE A 23 -6.66 10.77 -0.25
CA PHE A 23 -5.90 9.61 0.23
C PHE A 23 -5.85 9.42 1.76
N SER A 24 -6.98 9.06 2.36
CA SER A 24 -7.05 8.62 3.77
C SER A 24 -7.16 7.11 3.90
N ARG A 25 -6.66 6.55 5.01
CA ARG A 25 -6.75 5.12 5.29
C ARG A 25 -8.03 4.82 6.06
N SER A 26 -8.89 3.97 5.52
CA SER A 26 -10.01 3.39 6.26
C SER A 26 -9.54 2.38 7.32
N VAL A 27 -10.41 2.06 8.29
CA VAL A 27 -10.14 1.07 9.34
C VAL A 27 -9.68 -0.29 8.77
N ASN A 28 -10.21 -0.68 7.61
CA ASN A 28 -9.88 -1.93 6.92
C ASN A 28 -8.74 -1.80 5.89
N SER A 29 -7.94 -0.73 5.96
CA SER A 29 -6.79 -0.49 5.07
C SER A 29 -7.15 -0.37 3.58
N ARG A 30 -8.38 0.05 3.27
CA ARG A 30 -8.76 0.56 1.95
C ARG A 30 -8.60 2.07 1.89
N ASP A 31 -8.37 2.59 0.71
CA ASP A 31 -8.17 4.02 0.49
C ASP A 31 -9.53 4.72 0.48
N ILE A 32 -9.59 5.87 1.13
CA ILE A 32 -10.69 6.82 1.11
C ILE A 32 -10.19 8.02 0.32
N GLU A 33 -10.85 8.29 -0.80
CA GLU A 33 -10.59 9.44 -1.64
C GLU A 33 -11.92 10.11 -1.94
N GLU A 34 -11.93 11.45 -1.87
CA GLU A 34 -13.06 12.27 -2.26
C GLU A 34 -12.75 13.00 -3.57
N TYR A 35 -13.66 12.90 -4.53
CA TYR A 35 -13.55 13.55 -5.82
C TYR A 35 -14.58 14.68 -5.89
N PRO A 36 -14.17 15.94 -6.06
CA PRO A 36 -15.10 17.03 -6.23
C PRO A 36 -15.92 16.83 -7.51
N GLU A 37 -17.23 17.06 -7.43
CA GLU A 37 -18.05 17.06 -8.64
C GLU A 37 -17.70 18.29 -9.49
N ARG A 38 -17.46 18.05 -10.79
CA ARG A 38 -17.32 19.15 -11.76
C ARG A 38 -18.69 19.75 -12.05
N HIS A 39 -19.11 20.72 -11.26
CA HIS A 39 -20.22 21.59 -11.65
C HIS A 39 -19.73 22.59 -12.72
N LEU A 40 -20.24 22.44 -13.94
CA LEU A 40 -20.09 23.40 -15.05
C LEU A 40 -21.05 24.60 -14.95
N GLY A 41 -21.73 24.77 -13.81
CA GLY A 41 -22.72 25.83 -13.55
C GLY A 41 -22.19 26.95 -12.64
N ASN A 42 -22.79 28.13 -12.74
CA ASN A 42 -22.47 29.30 -11.92
C ASN A 42 -22.64 29.01 -10.41
N ARG A 43 -21.86 29.72 -9.57
CA ARG A 43 -21.89 29.65 -8.08
C ARG A 43 -23.27 29.88 -7.44
N SER A 44 -24.26 30.29 -8.22
CA SER A 44 -25.60 30.70 -7.78
C SER A 44 -26.56 29.54 -7.50
N ASP A 45 -26.25 28.32 -7.98
CA ASP A 45 -27.21 27.21 -8.01
C ASP A 45 -26.98 26.14 -6.93
N SER A 46 -26.07 26.36 -5.96
CA SER A 46 -25.82 25.39 -4.90
C SER A 46 -26.98 25.40 -3.88
N ILE A 47 -27.89 24.44 -3.97
CA ILE A 47 -29.00 24.27 -3.05
C ILE A 47 -28.50 23.54 -1.79
N SER A 48 -28.95 23.96 -0.61
CA SER A 48 -28.65 23.24 0.64
C SER A 48 -29.09 21.77 0.54
N GLY A 49 -28.17 20.84 0.79
CA GLY A 49 -28.39 19.40 0.63
C GLY A 49 -27.89 18.80 -0.68
N GLN A 50 -27.39 19.62 -1.61
CA GLN A 50 -26.72 19.13 -2.82
C GLN A 50 -25.36 18.51 -2.50
N ILE A 51 -25.06 17.39 -3.16
CA ILE A 51 -23.79 16.66 -3.02
C ILE A 51 -22.72 17.41 -3.81
N LEU A 52 -21.61 17.71 -3.15
CA LEU A 52 -20.50 18.51 -3.71
C LEU A 52 -19.30 17.65 -4.14
N ALA A 53 -19.22 16.42 -3.63
CA ALA A 53 -18.17 15.47 -3.94
C ALA A 53 -18.63 14.03 -3.70
N ASP A 54 -18.08 13.14 -4.51
CA ASP A 54 -18.20 11.70 -4.33
C ASP A 54 -17.08 11.16 -3.44
N GLY A 55 -17.40 10.16 -2.63
CA GLY A 55 -16.42 9.38 -1.87
C GLY A 55 -15.93 8.13 -2.61
N ALA A 56 -15.14 7.31 -1.92
CA ALA A 56 -14.48 6.13 -2.50
C ALA A 56 -15.41 5.05 -3.08
N ALA A 57 -16.70 5.06 -2.75
CA ALA A 57 -17.68 4.10 -3.25
C ALA A 57 -19.00 4.79 -3.64
N THR A 58 -18.97 6.06 -4.04
CA THR A 58 -20.14 6.76 -4.57
C THR A 58 -19.85 7.33 -5.96
N VAL A 59 -20.89 7.46 -6.78
CA VAL A 59 -20.83 8.14 -8.08
C VAL A 59 -22.13 8.93 -8.24
N GLY A 60 -22.04 10.24 -8.43
CA GLY A 60 -23.21 11.13 -8.54
C GLY A 60 -24.07 11.11 -7.27
N GLY A 61 -23.47 10.90 -6.10
CA GLY A 61 -24.18 10.79 -4.84
C GLY A 61 -24.87 9.45 -4.57
N GLU A 62 -24.83 8.50 -5.50
CA GLU A 62 -25.37 7.15 -5.31
C GLU A 62 -24.28 6.14 -4.92
N LEU A 63 -24.68 5.07 -4.22
CA LEU A 63 -23.76 4.03 -3.77
C LEU A 63 -23.31 3.12 -4.94
N ALA A 64 -22.00 3.11 -5.22
CA ALA A 64 -21.37 2.35 -6.28
C ALA A 64 -20.34 1.34 -5.74
N LEU A 65 -20.82 0.21 -5.19
CA LEU A 65 -19.96 -0.82 -4.57
C LEU A 65 -19.15 -1.68 -5.57
N GLY A 66 -19.47 -1.62 -6.86
CA GLY A 66 -18.89 -2.50 -7.86
C GLY A 66 -19.01 -1.92 -9.27
N LYS A 67 -18.84 -2.79 -10.26
CA LYS A 67 -18.90 -2.44 -11.68
C LYS A 67 -19.89 -3.32 -12.40
N ASN A 68 -20.61 -2.73 -13.36
CA ASN A 68 -21.46 -3.47 -14.27
C ASN A 68 -20.57 -4.22 -15.27
N VAL A 69 -20.76 -5.53 -15.36
CA VAL A 69 -20.00 -6.41 -16.27
C VAL A 69 -20.97 -7.22 -17.10
N LEU A 70 -20.56 -7.53 -18.34
CA LEU A 70 -21.28 -8.48 -19.19
C LEU A 70 -21.00 -9.89 -18.67
N VAL A 71 -22.07 -10.66 -18.43
CA VAL A 71 -21.99 -12.02 -17.88
C VAL A 71 -22.68 -12.96 -18.86
N ALA A 72 -22.05 -14.11 -19.11
CA ALA A 72 -22.64 -15.23 -19.83
C ALA A 72 -22.81 -16.41 -18.86
N TYR A 73 -23.98 -17.05 -18.88
CA TYR A 73 -24.27 -18.24 -18.10
C TYR A 73 -24.14 -19.46 -19.00
N MET A 74 -22.97 -20.09 -18.98
CA MET A 74 -22.72 -21.34 -19.72
C MET A 74 -21.54 -22.08 -19.07
N PRO A 75 -21.52 -23.42 -19.10
CA PRO A 75 -20.33 -24.17 -18.73
C PRO A 75 -19.20 -23.90 -19.73
N TRP A 76 -17.96 -23.74 -19.24
CA TRP A 76 -16.79 -23.50 -20.11
C TRP A 76 -15.60 -24.34 -19.65
N GLU A 77 -15.33 -25.42 -20.39
CA GLU A 77 -14.15 -26.32 -20.21
C GLU A 77 -13.91 -26.76 -18.75
N GLY A 78 -14.95 -26.80 -17.91
CA GLY A 78 -14.86 -27.12 -16.48
C GLY A 78 -14.23 -26.03 -15.60
N TYR A 79 -13.81 -24.89 -16.16
CA TYR A 79 -13.18 -23.82 -15.39
C TYR A 79 -14.15 -23.03 -14.50
N ASN A 80 -15.45 -23.11 -14.75
CA ASN A 80 -16.52 -22.64 -13.87
C ASN A 80 -17.27 -23.77 -13.16
N SER A 81 -16.56 -24.84 -12.80
CA SER A 81 -17.13 -25.88 -11.94
C SER A 81 -17.43 -25.33 -10.54
N GLU A 82 -18.54 -25.76 -9.96
CA GLU A 82 -19.00 -25.33 -8.62
C GLU A 82 -19.13 -23.80 -8.49
N ASP A 83 -18.32 -23.19 -7.63
CA ASP A 83 -18.29 -21.74 -7.35
C ASP A 83 -17.16 -21.03 -8.11
N ALA A 84 -16.53 -21.67 -9.09
CA ALA A 84 -15.46 -21.08 -9.86
C ALA A 84 -16.00 -20.07 -10.90
N VAL A 85 -15.33 -18.92 -11.03
CA VAL A 85 -15.71 -17.87 -11.98
C VAL A 85 -14.55 -17.60 -12.93
N LEU A 86 -14.85 -17.61 -14.22
CA LEU A 86 -13.94 -17.13 -15.25
C LEU A 86 -14.09 -15.61 -15.40
N ILE A 87 -12.97 -14.92 -15.55
CA ILE A 87 -12.97 -13.49 -15.85
C ILE A 87 -12.22 -13.21 -17.14
N SER A 88 -12.65 -12.18 -17.85
CA SER A 88 -11.90 -11.70 -19.02
C SER A 88 -10.67 -10.94 -18.58
N GLU A 89 -9.55 -11.16 -19.27
CA GLU A 89 -8.32 -10.38 -19.19
C GLU A 89 -8.58 -8.87 -19.39
N ARG A 90 -9.65 -8.49 -20.13
CA ARG A 90 -10.09 -7.08 -20.25
C ARG A 90 -10.30 -6.40 -18.89
N LEU A 91 -10.76 -7.14 -17.87
CA LEU A 91 -11.01 -6.58 -16.54
C LEU A 91 -9.72 -6.23 -15.80
N VAL A 92 -8.62 -6.95 -16.08
CA VAL A 92 -7.29 -6.70 -15.53
C VAL A 92 -6.67 -5.47 -16.20
N TYR A 93 -6.55 -5.47 -17.53
CA TYR A 93 -5.93 -4.35 -18.26
C TYR A 93 -6.74 -3.06 -18.20
N GLY A 94 -8.07 -3.17 -18.05
CA GLY A 94 -8.95 -2.03 -17.89
C GLY A 94 -8.97 -1.46 -16.47
N ASP A 95 -8.19 -2.01 -15.54
CA ASP A 95 -8.15 -1.61 -14.12
C ASP A 95 -9.55 -1.56 -13.47
N ILE A 96 -10.49 -2.40 -13.91
CA ILE A 96 -11.91 -2.32 -13.53
C ILE A 96 -12.12 -2.74 -12.08
N TYR A 97 -11.45 -3.81 -11.67
CA TYR A 97 -11.46 -4.35 -10.31
C TYR A 97 -10.10 -4.15 -9.62
N THR A 98 -9.48 -3.00 -9.88
CA THR A 98 -8.26 -2.58 -9.20
C THR A 98 -8.60 -1.77 -7.96
N SER A 99 -7.98 -2.08 -6.83
CA SER A 99 -8.12 -1.34 -5.58
C SER A 99 -6.77 -0.84 -5.07
N PHE A 100 -6.79 0.30 -4.39
CA PHE A 100 -5.64 0.79 -3.64
C PHE A 100 -5.78 0.45 -2.15
N HIS A 101 -4.67 0.01 -1.58
CA HIS A 101 -4.58 -0.39 -0.18
C HIS A 101 -3.44 0.33 0.52
N ILE A 102 -3.76 1.24 1.43
CA ILE A 102 -2.79 1.89 2.31
C ILE A 102 -2.48 0.97 3.49
N ARG A 103 -1.22 0.53 3.56
CA ARG A 103 -0.66 -0.15 4.73
C ARG A 103 0.20 0.81 5.55
N LYS A 104 0.05 0.74 6.87
CA LYS A 104 0.86 1.47 7.84
C LYS A 104 1.93 0.54 8.40
N TYR A 105 3.17 0.99 8.34
CA TYR A 105 4.32 0.38 8.99
C TYR A 105 4.83 1.33 10.06
N GLU A 106 5.11 0.82 11.27
CA GLU A 106 5.52 1.63 12.40
C GLU A 106 6.75 1.01 13.06
N ILE A 107 7.70 1.86 13.43
CA ILE A 107 8.84 1.50 14.26
C ILE A 107 9.03 2.56 15.33
N GLN A 108 9.41 2.12 16.52
CA GLN A 108 9.69 2.98 17.66
C GLN A 108 11.15 2.80 18.09
N THR A 109 11.74 3.89 18.58
CA THR A 109 13.06 3.87 19.21
C THR A 109 12.91 3.66 20.70
N HIS A 110 13.76 2.79 21.23
CA HIS A 110 13.83 2.51 22.65
C HIS A 110 15.24 2.74 23.20
N VAL A 111 15.33 2.98 24.50
CA VAL A 111 16.61 2.93 25.21
C VAL A 111 16.85 1.51 25.63
N THR A 112 17.93 0.92 25.13
CA THR A 112 18.40 -0.39 25.62
C THR A 112 19.39 -0.20 26.77
N SER A 113 19.71 -1.27 27.48
CA SER A 113 20.76 -1.27 28.52
C SER A 113 22.12 -0.76 28.01
N ASN A 114 22.36 -0.91 26.70
CA ASN A 114 23.62 -0.61 26.05
C ASN A 114 23.64 0.78 25.38
N GLY A 115 22.57 1.55 25.52
CA GLY A 115 22.44 2.88 24.96
C GLY A 115 21.13 3.10 24.18
N PRO A 116 20.87 4.35 23.76
CA PRO A 116 19.70 4.69 22.97
C PRO A 116 19.82 4.19 21.53
N GLU A 117 18.74 3.65 20.98
CA GLU A 117 18.63 3.36 19.55
C GLU A 117 18.66 4.64 18.72
N ARG A 118 19.34 4.60 17.57
CA ARG A 118 19.51 5.76 16.67
C ARG A 118 18.95 5.44 15.29
N ILE A 119 18.25 6.42 14.71
CA ILE A 119 17.79 6.37 13.32
C ILE A 119 18.90 7.00 12.46
N THR A 120 19.34 6.28 11.43
CA THR A 120 20.42 6.72 10.53
C THR A 120 20.30 6.05 9.17
N ASN A 121 20.83 6.72 8.14
CA ASN A 121 20.98 6.17 6.79
C ASN A 121 22.27 5.36 6.61
N GLU A 122 23.26 5.57 7.48
CA GLU A 122 24.55 4.88 7.46
C GLU A 122 24.43 3.58 8.27
N ILE A 123 24.05 2.50 7.59
CA ILE A 123 23.94 1.17 8.19
C ILE A 123 25.12 0.32 7.69
N PRO A 124 25.99 -0.17 8.59
CA PRO A 124 27.10 -1.02 8.20
C PRO A 124 26.59 -2.36 7.65
N HIS A 125 27.36 -2.98 6.76
CA HIS A 125 27.08 -4.30 6.16
C HIS A 125 25.90 -4.38 5.20
N LEU A 126 25.24 -3.26 4.88
CA LEU A 126 24.17 -3.23 3.91
C LEU A 126 24.63 -2.72 2.54
N GLU A 127 24.11 -3.32 1.49
CA GLU A 127 24.36 -2.87 0.12
C GLU A 127 23.74 -1.50 -0.15
N ALA A 128 24.46 -0.67 -0.93
CA ALA A 128 24.02 0.67 -1.32
C ALA A 128 22.65 0.69 -2.05
N HIS A 129 22.29 -0.41 -2.72
CA HIS A 129 21.03 -0.52 -3.46
C HIS A 129 19.80 -0.46 -2.53
N LEU A 130 19.90 -0.97 -1.30
CA LEU A 130 18.80 -0.95 -0.31
C LEU A 130 18.66 0.42 0.37
N LEU A 131 19.75 1.16 0.45
CA LEU A 131 19.81 2.50 1.07
C LEU A 131 19.37 3.62 0.12
N ARG A 132 19.27 3.33 -1.19
CA ARG A 132 18.99 4.34 -2.24
C ARG A 132 17.71 5.15 -2.04
N ASN A 133 16.74 4.62 -1.31
CA ASN A 133 15.44 5.24 -1.08
C ASN A 133 15.38 6.04 0.22
N LEU A 134 16.39 5.90 1.10
CA LEU A 134 16.46 6.63 2.36
C LEU A 134 16.89 8.09 2.13
N ASP A 135 16.47 8.96 3.04
CA ASP A 135 16.88 10.35 3.16
C ASP A 135 18.16 10.48 4.02
N LYS A 136 18.58 11.70 4.31
CA LYS A 136 19.74 11.99 5.17
C LYS A 136 19.56 11.55 6.63
N ASN A 137 18.31 11.40 7.07
CA ASN A 137 17.98 11.00 8.44
C ASN A 137 17.90 9.47 8.57
N GLY A 138 17.80 8.72 7.48
CA GLY A 138 17.57 7.27 7.49
C GLY A 138 16.11 6.86 7.34
N ILE A 139 15.27 7.74 6.80
CA ILE A 139 13.84 7.49 6.58
C ILE A 139 13.56 7.46 5.08
N VAL A 140 12.66 6.59 4.64
CA VAL A 140 12.29 6.50 3.22
C VAL A 140 11.69 7.82 2.70
N ARG A 141 12.12 8.24 1.50
CA ARG A 141 11.63 9.45 0.84
C ARG A 141 10.18 9.30 0.38
N LEU A 142 9.37 10.34 0.57
CA LEU A 142 8.01 10.44 0.05
C LEU A 142 7.99 10.24 -1.47
N GLY A 143 7.00 9.50 -1.96
CA GLY A 143 6.84 9.20 -3.38
C GLY A 143 7.74 8.08 -3.92
N SER A 144 8.69 7.56 -3.12
CA SER A 144 9.58 6.47 -3.54
C SER A 144 8.80 5.18 -3.80
N TRP A 145 9.25 4.42 -4.80
CA TRP A 145 8.73 3.10 -5.10
C TRP A 145 9.55 2.05 -4.35
N VAL A 146 8.89 1.27 -3.50
CA VAL A 146 9.54 0.30 -2.62
C VAL A 146 9.08 -1.12 -2.92
N LYS A 147 10.05 -2.04 -2.89
CA LYS A 147 9.86 -3.48 -3.06
C LYS A 147 10.07 -4.22 -1.73
N THR A 148 9.66 -5.48 -1.72
CA THR A 148 9.95 -6.41 -0.62
C THR A 148 11.45 -6.39 -0.30
N GLY A 149 11.80 -6.27 0.98
CA GLY A 149 13.19 -6.23 1.44
C GLY A 149 13.81 -4.83 1.49
N ASP A 150 13.23 -3.83 0.82
CA ASP A 150 13.71 -2.45 0.90
C ASP A 150 13.59 -1.92 2.34
N ILE A 151 14.54 -1.07 2.74
CA ILE A 151 14.52 -0.41 4.05
C ILE A 151 13.58 0.79 3.99
N LEU A 152 12.62 0.83 4.92
CA LEU A 152 11.73 1.95 5.13
C LEU A 152 12.28 2.92 6.17
N VAL A 153 12.89 2.40 7.24
CA VAL A 153 13.53 3.19 8.30
C VAL A 153 14.80 2.47 8.75
N GLY A 154 15.92 3.15 8.64
CA GLY A 154 17.21 2.70 9.14
C GLY A 154 17.31 2.90 10.64
N LYS A 155 17.43 1.81 11.40
CA LYS A 155 17.55 1.84 12.85
C LYS A 155 18.76 1.01 13.28
N LEU A 156 19.60 1.60 14.11
CA LEU A 156 20.74 0.96 14.73
C LEU A 156 20.52 0.84 16.22
N THR A 157 20.66 -0.38 16.73
CA THR A 157 20.65 -0.65 18.16
C THR A 157 22.10 -0.84 18.62
N PRO A 158 22.60 -0.06 19.59
CA PRO A 158 23.94 -0.26 20.12
C PRO A 158 24.00 -1.62 20.81
N GLN A 159 25.03 -2.40 20.49
CA GLN A 159 25.28 -3.69 21.13
C GLN A 159 26.67 -3.64 21.74
N MET A 160 26.77 -3.89 23.04
CA MET A 160 28.08 -4.19 23.63
C MET A 160 28.53 -5.53 23.04
N ALA A 161 29.51 -5.48 22.15
CA ALA A 161 30.23 -6.66 21.70
C ALA A 161 30.98 -7.23 22.91
N LYS A 162 30.34 -8.16 23.64
CA LYS A 162 31.10 -9.07 24.49
C LYS A 162 31.89 -9.94 23.52
N GLU A 163 33.19 -9.72 23.41
CA GLU A 163 34.05 -10.56 22.57
C GLU A 163 33.91 -12.05 22.92
N SER A 164 33.46 -12.37 24.15
CA SER A 164 33.22 -13.72 24.65
C SER A 164 31.95 -14.42 24.13
N SER A 165 31.04 -13.73 23.43
CA SER A 165 29.81 -14.36 22.90
C SER A 165 29.96 -14.94 21.50
N TYR A 166 31.08 -14.67 20.82
CA TYR A 166 31.34 -15.19 19.49
C TYR A 166 32.06 -16.52 19.56
N ALA A 167 31.66 -17.43 18.67
CA ALA A 167 32.31 -18.72 18.52
C ALA A 167 33.81 -18.50 18.18
N PRO A 168 34.71 -19.39 18.64
CA PRO A 168 36.14 -19.25 18.37
C PRO A 168 36.46 -19.19 16.86
N GLU A 169 35.67 -19.84 16.01
CA GLU A 169 35.77 -19.80 14.55
C GLU A 169 35.51 -18.39 14.01
N ASP A 170 34.51 -17.70 14.54
CA ASP A 170 34.12 -16.34 14.19
C ASP A 170 35.15 -15.29 14.62
N ARG A 171 35.86 -15.57 15.71
CA ARG A 171 37.00 -14.76 16.19
C ARG A 171 38.21 -14.94 15.27
N LEU A 172 38.51 -16.18 14.87
CA LEU A 172 39.60 -16.50 13.95
C LEU A 172 39.38 -15.84 12.58
N LEU A 173 38.17 -15.97 12.01
CA LEU A 173 37.81 -15.36 10.73
C LEU A 173 37.98 -13.83 10.77
N ARG A 174 37.58 -13.19 11.87
CA ARG A 174 37.76 -11.74 12.06
C ARG A 174 39.23 -11.34 12.16
N ALA A 175 40.05 -12.11 12.87
CA ALA A 175 41.48 -11.85 12.99
C ALA A 175 42.20 -11.97 11.65
N ILE A 176 41.82 -12.95 10.82
CA ILE A 176 42.39 -13.16 9.48
C ILE A 176 41.93 -12.07 8.51
N LEU A 177 40.65 -11.70 8.52
CA LEU A 177 40.06 -10.74 7.57
C LEU A 177 40.17 -9.28 8.02
N GLY A 178 40.69 -9.00 9.22
CA GLY A 178 40.81 -7.65 9.77
C GLY A 178 39.47 -6.92 9.95
N ILE A 179 38.35 -7.66 10.02
CA ILE A 179 37.00 -7.09 10.10
C ILE A 179 36.77 -6.57 11.53
N GLN A 180 36.68 -5.25 11.67
CA GLN A 180 36.32 -4.62 12.94
C GLN A 180 34.90 -5.02 13.36
N VAL A 181 34.72 -5.29 14.66
CA VAL A 181 33.41 -5.65 15.20
C VAL A 181 32.50 -4.43 15.16
N SER A 182 31.39 -4.54 14.43
CA SER A 182 30.34 -3.53 14.45
C SER A 182 29.78 -3.39 15.86
N THR A 183 29.92 -2.21 16.45
CA THR A 183 29.40 -1.87 17.79
C THR A 183 27.87 -1.71 17.83
N SER A 184 27.21 -1.87 16.69
CA SER A 184 25.77 -1.71 16.54
C SER A 184 25.20 -2.82 15.65
N LYS A 185 24.00 -3.28 16.01
CA LYS A 185 23.22 -4.25 15.25
C LYS A 185 22.14 -3.52 14.45
N GLU A 186 21.96 -3.91 13.19
CA GLU A 186 20.85 -3.41 12.39
C GLU A 186 19.50 -3.94 12.90
N THR A 187 18.59 -3.03 13.22
CA THR A 187 17.21 -3.33 13.64
C THR A 187 16.22 -2.52 12.80
N CYS A 188 16.53 -2.40 11.52
CA CYS A 188 15.83 -1.57 10.56
C CYS A 188 14.41 -2.07 10.25
N LEU A 189 13.50 -1.13 9.95
CA LEU A 189 12.18 -1.45 9.43
C LEU A 189 12.30 -1.79 7.93
N LYS A 190 12.20 -3.08 7.60
CA LYS A 190 12.19 -3.58 6.21
C LYS A 190 10.75 -3.80 5.75
N LEU A 191 10.50 -3.62 4.46
CA LEU A 191 9.19 -3.95 3.89
C LEU A 191 9.00 -5.48 3.90
N PRO A 192 7.93 -6.02 4.50
CA PRO A 192 7.74 -7.46 4.60
C PRO A 192 7.48 -8.11 3.24
N ILE A 193 7.59 -9.44 3.22
CA ILE A 193 7.44 -10.27 2.02
C ILE A 193 6.06 -10.05 1.39
N GLY A 194 6.05 -9.87 0.06
CA GLY A 194 4.83 -9.61 -0.72
C GLY A 194 4.36 -8.16 -0.65
N GLY A 195 5.06 -7.29 0.09
CA GLY A 195 4.86 -5.85 0.04
C GLY A 195 5.50 -5.24 -1.20
N ARG A 196 4.74 -4.44 -1.95
CA ARG A 196 5.22 -3.51 -2.97
C ARG A 196 4.31 -2.30 -3.02
N GLY A 197 4.84 -1.13 -3.33
CA GLY A 197 3.99 0.06 -3.38
C GLY A 197 4.74 1.38 -3.43
N ARG A 198 3.97 2.46 -3.40
CA ARG A 198 4.48 3.83 -3.37
C ARG A 198 4.31 4.40 -1.96
N VAL A 199 5.36 5.04 -1.44
CA VAL A 199 5.28 5.75 -0.16
C VAL A 199 4.42 7.00 -0.35
N ILE A 200 3.27 7.04 0.34
CA ILE A 200 2.33 8.17 0.27
C ILE A 200 2.65 9.21 1.34
N ASP A 201 2.85 8.75 2.58
CA ASP A 201 3.02 9.62 3.74
C ASP A 201 4.03 9.01 4.72
N VAL A 202 4.76 9.87 5.42
CA VAL A 202 5.74 9.53 6.45
C VAL A 202 5.56 10.50 7.58
N ARG A 203 5.25 9.99 8.77
CA ARG A 203 5.04 10.77 9.98
C ARG A 203 6.08 10.41 11.02
N TRP A 204 6.87 11.40 11.40
CA TRP A 204 7.79 11.31 12.53
C TRP A 204 7.15 11.99 13.73
N ILE A 205 6.85 11.19 14.75
CA ILE A 205 6.19 11.63 15.99
C ILE A 205 7.19 11.50 17.11
N GLN A 206 7.59 12.63 17.70
CA GLN A 206 8.39 12.68 18.91
C GLN A 206 7.45 12.89 20.09
N LYS A 207 7.39 11.93 21.02
CA LYS A 207 6.59 12.09 22.24
C LYS A 207 7.43 12.87 23.26
N LYS A 208 7.14 14.17 23.43
CA LYS A 208 7.73 14.98 24.50
C LYS A 208 7.18 14.51 25.84
N GLY A 209 7.94 13.69 26.55
CA GLY A 209 7.68 13.31 27.95
C GLY A 209 8.60 14.10 28.88
N GLY A 210 8.26 14.17 30.17
CA GLY A 210 9.12 14.79 31.20
C GLY A 210 10.37 13.97 31.55
N SER A 211 10.64 12.86 30.85
CA SER A 211 11.82 12.01 31.02
C SER A 211 12.99 12.49 30.14
N SER A 212 14.23 12.18 30.56
CA SER A 212 15.47 12.50 29.82
C SER A 212 15.51 11.94 28.39
N TYR A 213 14.74 10.88 28.11
CA TYR A 213 14.61 10.31 26.77
C TYR A 213 13.19 10.45 26.23
N ASN A 214 13.07 10.94 25.01
CA ASN A 214 11.82 11.04 24.26
C ASN A 214 11.78 9.93 23.21
N PRO A 215 10.89 8.93 23.33
CA PRO A 215 10.77 7.90 22.31
C PRO A 215 10.28 8.51 21.01
N GLU A 216 10.93 8.12 19.92
CA GLU A 216 10.56 8.53 18.58
C GLU A 216 9.77 7.42 17.92
N THR A 217 8.71 7.79 17.24
CA THR A 217 7.85 6.86 16.51
C THR A 217 7.77 7.31 15.06
N ILE A 218 8.20 6.45 14.14
CA ILE A 218 8.12 6.72 12.70
C ILE A 218 7.04 5.82 12.13
N ARG A 219 6.10 6.44 11.41
CA ARG A 219 5.01 5.76 10.69
C ARG A 219 5.17 6.01 9.20
N VAL A 220 5.26 4.94 8.43
CA VAL A 220 5.35 4.97 6.97
C VAL A 220 4.06 4.40 6.39
N TYR A 221 3.43 5.15 5.50
CA TYR A 221 2.21 4.76 4.81
C TYR A 221 2.53 4.45 3.36
N ILE A 222 2.19 3.24 2.92
CA ILE A 222 2.50 2.73 1.58
C ILE A 222 1.20 2.37 0.88
N SER A 223 0.96 2.98 -0.29
CA SER A 223 -0.12 2.56 -1.20
C SER A 223 0.30 1.31 -1.93
N GLN A 224 -0.57 0.30 -1.94
CA GLN A 224 -0.42 -0.88 -2.77
C GLN A 224 -1.57 -0.92 -3.77
N LYS A 225 -1.23 -0.82 -5.06
CA LYS A 225 -2.18 -1.14 -6.15
C LYS A 225 -2.36 -2.66 -6.18
N ARG A 226 -3.60 -3.12 -6.06
CA ARG A 226 -3.98 -4.53 -6.19
C ARG A 226 -4.92 -4.68 -7.37
N GLU A 227 -4.46 -5.44 -8.35
CA GLU A 227 -5.27 -5.86 -9.49
C GLU A 227 -5.94 -7.19 -9.14
N ILE A 228 -7.10 -7.44 -9.75
CA ILE A 228 -7.80 -8.71 -9.63
C ILE A 228 -6.93 -9.85 -10.15
N LYS A 229 -6.86 -10.94 -9.40
CA LYS A 229 -6.05 -12.12 -9.75
C LYS A 229 -6.82 -13.42 -9.48
N VAL A 230 -6.28 -14.51 -10.02
CA VAL A 230 -6.74 -15.86 -9.70
C VAL A 230 -6.67 -16.08 -8.18
N GLY A 231 -7.73 -16.66 -7.63
CA GLY A 231 -7.92 -16.87 -6.20
C GLY A 231 -8.65 -15.73 -5.47
N ASP A 232 -8.87 -14.58 -6.12
CA ASP A 232 -9.68 -13.52 -5.53
C ASP A 232 -11.16 -13.90 -5.51
N LYS A 233 -11.87 -13.47 -4.47
CA LYS A 233 -13.30 -13.74 -4.30
C LYS A 233 -14.13 -12.62 -4.89
N VAL A 234 -15.08 -12.99 -5.74
CA VAL A 234 -16.07 -12.10 -6.35
C VAL A 234 -17.47 -12.48 -5.88
N ALA A 235 -18.37 -11.50 -5.85
CA ALA A 235 -19.76 -11.72 -5.46
C ALA A 235 -20.69 -10.75 -6.19
N GLY A 236 -21.90 -11.21 -6.51
CA GLY A 236 -22.99 -10.36 -6.96
C GLY A 236 -23.92 -9.96 -5.82
N ARG A 237 -24.96 -9.21 -6.17
CA ARG A 237 -25.93 -8.64 -5.21
C ARG A 237 -26.98 -9.65 -4.75
N HIS A 238 -27.10 -10.80 -5.41
CA HIS A 238 -28.14 -11.80 -5.16
C HIS A 238 -27.61 -13.03 -4.41
N GLY A 239 -26.51 -12.88 -3.67
CA GLY A 239 -25.92 -13.95 -2.89
C GLY A 239 -25.03 -14.91 -3.68
N ASN A 240 -24.93 -14.75 -5.00
CA ASN A 240 -23.97 -15.46 -5.83
C ASN A 240 -22.54 -15.04 -5.47
N LYS A 241 -21.69 -16.02 -5.18
CA LYS A 241 -20.29 -15.84 -4.79
C LYS A 241 -19.45 -16.80 -5.60
N GLY A 242 -18.21 -16.43 -5.87
CA GLY A 242 -17.29 -17.33 -6.52
C GLY A 242 -15.84 -16.90 -6.38
N ILE A 243 -14.94 -17.81 -6.70
CA ILE A 243 -13.50 -17.58 -6.70
C ILE A 243 -13.04 -17.51 -8.15
N VAL A 244 -12.24 -16.51 -8.49
CA VAL A 244 -11.65 -16.41 -9.83
C VAL A 244 -10.72 -17.59 -10.06
N SER A 245 -11.08 -18.48 -10.98
CA SER A 245 -10.31 -19.69 -11.28
C SER A 245 -9.32 -19.48 -12.41
N LYS A 246 -9.73 -18.74 -13.46
CA LYS A 246 -8.92 -18.47 -14.65
C LYS A 246 -9.25 -17.10 -15.22
N ILE A 247 -8.21 -16.43 -15.71
CA ILE A 247 -8.31 -15.18 -16.46
C ILE A 247 -8.14 -15.52 -17.93
N LEU A 248 -9.22 -15.42 -18.71
CA LEU A 248 -9.22 -15.77 -20.13
C LEU A 248 -8.71 -14.61 -21.00
N PRO A 249 -7.83 -14.87 -21.99
CA PRO A 249 -7.51 -13.92 -23.04
C PRO A 249 -8.77 -13.42 -23.76
N ARG A 250 -8.68 -12.21 -24.33
CA ARG A 250 -9.84 -11.58 -25.01
C ARG A 250 -10.33 -12.38 -26.22
N GLN A 251 -9.41 -13.03 -26.94
CA GLN A 251 -9.70 -13.83 -28.12
C GLN A 251 -10.51 -15.08 -27.78
N GLU A 252 -10.11 -15.82 -26.74
CA GLU A 252 -10.83 -17.02 -26.28
C GLU A 252 -12.24 -16.69 -25.81
N LEU A 253 -12.42 -15.55 -25.13
CA LEU A 253 -13.76 -15.10 -24.71
C LEU A 253 -14.67 -14.76 -25.91
N TYR A 254 -14.08 -14.29 -27.02
CA TYR A 254 -14.80 -14.01 -28.25
C TYR A 254 -15.16 -15.29 -29.02
N GLU A 255 -14.31 -16.31 -28.97
CA GLU A 255 -14.63 -17.63 -29.51
C GLU A 255 -15.73 -18.30 -28.68
N ALA A 256 -15.68 -18.13 -27.36
CA ALA A 256 -16.71 -18.59 -26.44
C ALA A 256 -18.09 -17.98 -26.76
N SER A 257 -18.15 -16.67 -27.02
CA SER A 257 -19.41 -16.01 -27.35
C SER A 257 -19.97 -16.45 -28.71
N LYS A 258 -19.12 -16.78 -29.69
CA LYS A 258 -19.55 -17.35 -30.97
C LYS A 258 -20.17 -18.74 -30.81
N GLN A 259 -19.61 -19.58 -29.95
CA GLN A 259 -20.16 -20.91 -29.68
C GLN A 259 -21.56 -20.81 -29.06
N THR A 260 -21.80 -19.85 -28.16
CA THR A 260 -23.13 -19.58 -27.61
C THR A 260 -24.13 -19.12 -28.68
N ALA A 261 -23.69 -18.25 -29.61
CA ALA A 261 -24.55 -17.74 -30.68
C ALA A 261 -24.94 -18.83 -31.70
N ASN A 262 -24.07 -19.83 -31.90
CA ASN A 262 -24.28 -20.92 -32.87
C ASN A 262 -25.02 -22.13 -32.28
N ASN A 263 -25.20 -22.20 -30.95
CA ASN A 263 -25.97 -23.24 -30.28
C ASN A 263 -26.99 -22.62 -29.31
N PRO A 264 -28.14 -22.13 -29.80
CA PRO A 264 -29.18 -21.51 -28.96
C PRO A 264 -29.99 -22.53 -28.13
N GLY A 265 -29.53 -23.78 -28.03
CA GLY A 265 -30.28 -24.92 -27.50
C GLY A 265 -29.94 -25.33 -26.05
N ILE A 266 -29.45 -24.41 -25.22
CA ILE A 266 -29.35 -24.57 -23.76
C ILE A 266 -29.91 -23.33 -23.09
#